data_AF-A0A952WCN2-F1
#
_entry.id   AF-A0A952WCN2-F1
#
_cell.length_a   1.000
_cell.length_b   1.000
_cell.length_c   1.000
_cell.angle_alpha   90.00
_cell.angle_beta   90.00
_cell.angle_gamma   90.00
#
_symmetry.space_group_name_H-M   'P 1'
#
loop_
_entity.id
_entity.type
_entity.pdbx_description
1 polymer ?
#
loop_
_entity_poly.entity_id
_entity_poly.type
_entity_poly.pdbx_seq_one_letter_code
_entity_poly.pdbx_strand_id
1 'polypeptide(L)'
;MSRKKKPVYRLRNVILAIVLLIGLAIGREVYLALTATPGSSENFPAKVAALIEESQPPGVPPESPDAFEILSRVIPIESDMHAPYRAGPQLPNGHYPIDYTALRGPQSRKFYGAALETIQANSRKMIEDLRATEFYSLLDEAAAARRAVRPTPLSGDVIGFLLPHLGKYRNLARLNSARMYLAHQSGDESELARAFEHGLAPGRVAGHGSFLIEYLVGVAIHALMVSELREELVERPVSEQTLLKLLAVMDRQELPSMRWAIEGERLGTLDTIQWTHTDDGKGSGRLIVSKVSSLGPMLASGDNILEGAGAWRILNIAGAAFPSKAASVRRANEFYDAAQAAIALPHYQRNTASADLEAMAEAIPKRYILLRMMLPAWGKAIQSMDQIECQWQGTKVMLAIEIYRQRHGRPPASLDELVPGILPHLPKDPYTGSHFGYRILDPGTDPHGRAYLLYTAGRDGTDNGGVQAKQPYDAFRTTAGKGVDYVLNEPRLPPEPDEAPDATPDDEPTPEPPAPEGTMPPTQPTPE
;
A
#
# COMPACT_ATOMS: atom_id res chain seq x y z
N MET A 1 15.58 31.46 86.11
CA MET A 1 14.89 30.46 85.26
C MET A 1 15.45 30.54 83.83
N SER A 2 16.33 29.60 83.46
CA SER A 2 16.93 29.54 82.12
C SER A 2 15.97 28.83 81.14
N ARG A 3 15.43 29.57 80.16
CA ARG A 3 14.68 28.99 79.03
C ARG A 3 15.66 28.18 78.18
N LYS A 4 15.75 26.87 78.42
CA LYS A 4 16.44 25.93 77.51
C LYS A 4 15.88 26.13 76.09
N LYS A 5 16.70 26.67 75.17
CA LYS A 5 16.39 26.73 73.74
C LYS A 5 16.14 25.29 73.28
N LYS A 6 14.88 24.97 72.98
CA LYS A 6 14.46 23.65 72.53
C LYS A 6 15.10 23.39 71.15
N PRO A 7 15.67 22.20 70.91
CA PRO A 7 16.32 21.90 69.63
C PRO A 7 15.29 21.95 68.50
N VAL A 8 15.67 22.60 67.39
CA VAL A 8 14.82 22.84 66.20
C VAL A 8 14.41 21.52 65.52
N TYR A 9 15.19 20.46 65.70
CA TYR A 9 15.06 19.15 65.05
C TYR A 9 14.25 18.13 65.87
N ARG A 10 12.97 18.43 66.18
CA ARG A 10 12.04 17.38 66.65
C ARG A 10 11.64 16.52 65.47
N LEU A 11 11.63 15.18 65.62
CA LEU A 11 11.18 14.24 64.58
C LEU A 11 9.86 14.65 63.91
N ARG A 12 8.92 15.18 64.70
CA ARG A 12 7.67 15.78 64.22
C ARG A 12 7.88 16.91 63.20
N ASN A 13 8.81 17.82 63.44
CA ASN A 13 9.10 18.94 62.54
C ASN A 13 9.79 18.46 61.26
N VAL A 14 10.62 17.41 61.34
CA VAL A 14 11.22 16.75 60.16
C VAL A 14 10.13 16.07 59.32
N ILE A 15 9.23 15.32 59.95
CA ILE A 15 8.08 14.69 59.27
C ILE A 15 7.18 15.75 58.62
N LEU A 16 6.85 16.84 59.33
CA LEU A 16 6.06 17.94 58.77
C LEU A 16 6.76 18.62 57.57
N ALA A 17 8.08 18.80 57.63
CA ALA A 17 8.85 19.34 56.51
C ALA A 17 8.84 18.38 55.30
N ILE A 18 8.98 17.07 55.53
CA ILE A 18 8.89 16.05 54.46
C ILE A 18 7.49 16.07 53.83
N VAL A 19 6.43 16.09 54.63
CA VAL A 19 5.05 16.15 54.15
C VAL A 19 4.80 17.43 53.35
N LEU A 20 5.30 18.58 53.81
CA LEU A 20 5.21 19.84 53.08
C LEU A 20 5.94 19.77 51.73
N LEU A 21 7.16 19.22 51.70
CA LEU A 21 7.93 19.05 50.47
C LEU A 21 7.22 18.11 49.48
N ILE A 22 6.63 17.01 49.95
CA ILE A 22 5.81 16.11 49.14
C ILE A 22 4.58 16.86 48.61
N GLY A 23 3.88 17.62 49.47
CA GLY A 23 2.71 18.42 49.07
C GLY A 23 3.04 19.47 48.01
N LEU A 24 4.18 20.17 48.14
CA LEU A 24 4.67 21.13 47.15
C LEU A 24 5.08 20.44 45.84
N ALA A 25 5.71 19.27 45.92
CA ALA A 25 6.06 18.48 44.74
C ALA A 25 4.81 18.01 43.98
N ILE A 26 3.81 17.47 44.70
CA ILE A 26 2.52 17.08 44.11
C ILE A 26 1.80 18.30 43.53
N GLY A 27 1.74 19.41 44.26
CA GLY A 27 1.10 20.64 43.80
C GLY A 27 1.75 21.20 42.52
N ARG A 28 3.08 21.12 42.41
CA ARG A 28 3.83 21.48 41.21
C ARG A 28 3.48 20.56 40.03
N GLU A 29 3.42 19.25 40.25
CA GLU A 29 3.09 18.28 39.19
C GLU A 29 1.63 18.42 38.71
N VAL A 30 0.69 18.66 39.63
CA VAL A 30 -0.71 18.98 39.29
C VAL A 30 -0.79 20.29 38.49
N TYR A 31 -0.08 21.34 38.91
CA TYR A 31 -0.03 22.60 38.18
C TYR A 31 0.48 22.38 36.75
N LEU A 32 1.64 21.73 36.58
CA LEU A 32 2.22 21.43 35.26
C LEU A 32 1.27 20.59 34.38
N ALA A 33 0.58 19.61 34.95
CA ALA A 33 -0.38 18.78 34.24
C ALA A 33 -1.60 19.57 33.75
N LEU A 34 -2.11 20.49 34.58
CA LEU A 34 -3.26 21.33 34.24
C LEU A 34 -2.87 22.44 33.25
N THR A 35 -1.67 23.01 33.35
CA THR A 35 -1.20 24.10 32.47
C THR A 35 -0.42 23.62 31.25
N ALA A 36 -0.34 22.31 31.01
CA ALA A 36 0.35 21.73 29.85
C ALA A 36 -0.16 22.32 28.52
N THR A 37 0.72 22.99 27.78
CA THR A 37 0.46 23.51 26.43
C THR A 37 1.29 22.73 25.41
N PRO A 38 0.70 22.28 24.29
CA PRO A 38 1.41 21.65 23.19
C PRO A 38 2.57 22.51 22.67
N GLY A 39 3.65 21.85 22.20
CA GLY A 39 4.69 22.53 21.44
C GLY A 39 4.19 22.98 20.07
N SER A 40 4.71 24.11 19.58
CA SER A 40 4.41 24.67 18.25
C SER A 40 5.66 25.28 17.58
N SER A 41 6.84 24.76 17.94
CA SER A 41 8.14 25.31 17.54
C SER A 41 8.43 25.27 16.04
N GLU A 42 7.81 24.33 15.32
CA GLU A 42 8.09 24.05 13.91
C GLU A 42 6.79 23.99 13.11
N ASN A 43 6.81 24.51 11.88
CA ASN A 43 5.70 24.37 10.94
C ASN A 43 5.91 23.13 10.05
N PHE A 44 5.59 21.95 10.57
CA PHE A 44 5.69 20.70 9.82
C PHE A 44 4.76 20.63 8.60
N PRO A 45 3.51 21.13 8.62
CA PRO A 45 2.69 21.27 7.42
C PRO A 45 3.42 21.95 6.24
N ALA A 46 4.08 23.08 6.50
CA ALA A 46 4.89 23.77 5.49
C ALA A 46 6.11 22.96 5.04
N LYS A 47 6.77 22.22 5.95
CA LYS A 47 7.87 21.31 5.58
C LYS A 47 7.40 20.16 4.68
N VAL A 48 6.22 19.59 4.93
CA VAL A 48 5.64 18.57 4.05
C VAL A 48 5.32 19.15 2.67
N ALA A 49 4.76 20.35 2.60
CA ALA A 49 4.53 21.02 1.32
C ALA A 49 5.84 21.27 0.55
N ALA A 50 6.89 21.73 1.24
CA ALA A 50 8.22 21.92 0.65
C ALA A 50 8.84 20.58 0.18
N LEU A 51 8.63 19.49 0.91
CA LEU A 51 9.11 18.16 0.54
C LEU A 51 8.47 17.66 -0.77
N ILE A 52 7.18 17.91 -0.99
CA ILE A 52 6.48 17.55 -2.25
C ILE A 52 7.08 18.35 -3.41
N GLU A 53 7.40 19.62 -3.22
CA GLU A 53 8.06 20.43 -4.25
C GLU A 53 9.49 19.94 -4.54
N GLU A 54 10.24 19.56 -3.50
CA GLU A 54 11.59 19.01 -3.65
C GLU A 54 11.59 17.63 -4.33
N SER A 55 10.49 16.87 -4.20
CA SER A 55 10.35 15.53 -4.79
C SER A 55 10.12 15.52 -6.30
N GLN A 56 9.92 16.69 -6.91
CA GLN A 56 9.63 16.80 -8.33
C GLN A 56 10.86 16.46 -9.19
N PRO A 57 10.66 15.91 -10.40
CA PRO A 57 11.78 15.51 -11.25
C PRO A 57 12.71 16.70 -11.59
N PRO A 58 14.04 16.50 -11.68
CA PRO A 58 14.96 17.56 -12.05
C PRO A 58 14.60 18.24 -13.36
N GLY A 59 14.66 19.57 -13.38
CA GLY A 59 14.35 20.39 -14.57
C GLY A 59 12.86 20.59 -14.85
N VAL A 60 11.97 20.22 -13.91
CA VAL A 60 10.53 20.50 -14.00
C VAL A 60 10.21 21.75 -13.17
N PRO A 61 10.00 22.93 -13.79
CA PRO A 61 9.74 24.15 -13.05
C PRO A 61 8.27 24.24 -12.55
N PRO A 62 7.96 25.09 -11.55
CA PRO A 62 6.64 25.19 -10.94
C PRO A 62 5.49 25.54 -11.88
N GLU A 63 5.77 26.24 -12.98
CA GLU A 63 4.81 26.60 -14.03
C GLU A 63 4.47 25.46 -15.00
N SER A 64 5.14 24.30 -14.87
CA SER A 64 4.85 23.14 -15.71
C SER A 64 3.42 22.63 -15.45
N PRO A 65 2.76 22.04 -16.47
CA PRO A 65 1.48 21.36 -16.27
C PRO A 65 1.57 20.32 -15.15
N ASP A 66 0.64 20.41 -14.20
CA ASP A 66 0.61 19.56 -13.01
C ASP A 66 -0.38 18.41 -13.17
N ALA A 67 0.12 17.18 -13.15
CA ALA A 67 -0.66 15.97 -13.31
C ALA A 67 -1.66 15.76 -12.17
N PHE A 68 -1.37 16.20 -10.94
CA PHE A 68 -2.32 16.13 -9.83
C PHE A 68 -3.51 17.06 -10.10
N GLU A 69 -3.25 18.30 -10.53
CA GLU A 69 -4.30 19.26 -10.91
C GLU A 69 -5.17 18.70 -12.05
N ILE A 70 -4.56 18.17 -13.10
CA ILE A 70 -5.29 17.60 -14.24
C ILE A 70 -6.12 16.39 -13.79
N LEU A 71 -5.56 15.46 -13.00
CA LEU A 71 -6.32 14.33 -12.45
C LEU A 71 -7.47 14.77 -11.53
N SER A 72 -7.34 15.90 -10.84
CA SER A 72 -8.43 16.45 -10.02
C SER A 72 -9.64 16.88 -10.85
N ARG A 73 -9.45 17.19 -12.14
CA ARG A 73 -10.53 17.46 -13.13
C ARG A 73 -11.11 16.17 -13.72
N VAL A 74 -10.31 15.11 -13.83
CA VAL A 74 -10.75 13.78 -14.29
C VAL A 74 -11.73 13.12 -13.31
N ILE A 75 -11.46 13.22 -12.01
CA ILE A 75 -12.20 12.51 -10.95
C ILE A 75 -13.71 12.87 -10.93
N PRO A 76 -14.12 14.15 -10.99
CA PRO A 76 -15.54 14.51 -11.03
C PRO A 76 -16.28 13.92 -12.23
N ILE A 77 -15.68 13.91 -13.43
CA ILE A 77 -16.31 13.36 -14.64
C ILE A 77 -16.69 11.90 -14.44
N GLU A 78 -15.75 11.09 -13.94
CA GLU A 78 -16.02 9.68 -13.64
C GLU A 78 -17.04 9.51 -12.52
N SER A 79 -16.93 10.30 -11.46
CA SER A 79 -17.86 10.26 -10.32
C SER A 79 -19.30 10.60 -10.73
N ASP A 80 -19.48 11.59 -11.60
CA ASP A 80 -20.78 12.05 -12.08
C ASP A 80 -21.40 11.01 -13.02
N MET A 81 -20.59 10.38 -13.88
CA MET A 81 -21.03 9.25 -14.68
C MET A 81 -21.45 8.04 -13.83
N HIS A 82 -20.80 7.81 -12.68
CA HIS A 82 -21.20 6.80 -11.70
C HIS A 82 -22.47 7.17 -10.91
N ALA A 83 -22.88 8.44 -10.87
CA ALA A 83 -23.97 8.89 -10.00
C ALA A 83 -25.33 8.19 -10.27
N PRO A 84 -25.78 8.00 -11.52
CA PRO A 84 -27.01 7.25 -11.82
C PRO A 84 -26.96 5.81 -11.31
N TYR A 85 -25.79 5.15 -11.43
CA TYR A 85 -25.58 3.78 -10.97
C TYR A 85 -25.57 3.67 -9.44
N ARG A 86 -25.05 4.68 -8.74
CA ARG A 86 -25.12 4.77 -7.26
C ARG A 86 -26.54 4.99 -6.74
N ALA A 87 -27.36 5.73 -7.47
CA ALA A 87 -28.75 5.99 -7.11
C ALA A 87 -29.72 4.87 -7.53
N GLY A 88 -29.29 4.00 -8.44
CA GLY A 88 -30.07 2.87 -8.93
C GLY A 88 -30.17 1.70 -7.93
N PRO A 89 -31.03 0.70 -8.23
CA PRO A 89 -31.13 -0.50 -7.42
C PRO A 89 -29.82 -1.31 -7.46
N GLN A 90 -29.49 -1.94 -6.32
CA GLN A 90 -28.43 -2.96 -6.26
C GLN A 90 -28.82 -4.18 -7.10
N LEU A 91 -27.82 -4.89 -7.62
CA LEU A 91 -28.02 -6.16 -8.31
C LEU A 91 -28.25 -7.30 -7.30
N PRO A 92 -28.62 -8.53 -7.76
CA PRO A 92 -28.73 -9.69 -6.87
C PRO A 92 -27.52 -9.83 -5.95
N ASN A 93 -27.74 -10.30 -4.72
CA ASN A 93 -26.73 -10.40 -3.66
C ASN A 93 -26.08 -9.07 -3.24
N GLY A 94 -26.69 -7.93 -3.59
CA GLY A 94 -26.19 -6.61 -3.19
C GLY A 94 -24.96 -6.15 -3.97
N HIS A 95 -24.72 -6.72 -5.16
CA HIS A 95 -23.61 -6.30 -6.00
C HIS A 95 -23.85 -4.91 -6.60
N TYR A 96 -22.81 -4.08 -6.54
CA TYR A 96 -22.79 -2.79 -7.20
C TYR A 96 -22.80 -2.98 -8.73
N PRO A 97 -23.59 -2.20 -9.50
CA PRO A 97 -23.83 -2.48 -10.91
C PRO A 97 -22.67 -2.18 -11.87
N ILE A 98 -21.54 -1.65 -11.39
CA ILE A 98 -20.32 -1.42 -12.17
C ILE A 98 -19.13 -2.00 -11.43
N ASP A 99 -18.37 -2.85 -12.12
CA ASP A 99 -17.05 -3.26 -11.69
C ASP A 99 -16.18 -3.51 -12.93
N TYR A 100 -15.14 -2.71 -13.10
CA TYR A 100 -14.23 -2.86 -14.24
C TYR A 100 -13.43 -4.16 -14.15
N THR A 101 -13.20 -4.70 -12.95
CA THR A 101 -12.46 -5.96 -12.82
C THR A 101 -13.27 -7.16 -13.31
N ALA A 102 -14.60 -7.06 -13.31
CA ALA A 102 -15.50 -8.10 -13.82
C ALA A 102 -15.39 -8.33 -15.33
N LEU A 103 -14.82 -7.37 -16.08
CA LEU A 103 -14.54 -7.54 -17.51
C LEU A 103 -13.41 -8.53 -17.77
N ARG A 104 -12.52 -8.70 -16.79
CA ARG A 104 -11.35 -9.56 -16.89
C ARG A 104 -11.70 -10.94 -16.36
N GLY A 105 -11.74 -11.88 -17.28
CA GLY A 105 -11.63 -13.29 -16.98
C GLY A 105 -12.84 -13.98 -16.31
N PRO A 106 -12.74 -15.30 -16.22
CA PRO A 106 -13.82 -16.23 -15.85
C PRO A 106 -14.10 -16.33 -14.34
N GLN A 107 -13.13 -15.95 -13.48
CA GLN A 107 -13.26 -15.95 -12.01
C GLN A 107 -14.44 -15.09 -11.52
N SER A 108 -14.84 -14.11 -12.32
CA SER A 108 -15.96 -13.22 -12.06
C SER A 108 -17.30 -13.97 -11.95
N ARG A 109 -17.49 -15.11 -12.64
CA ARG A 109 -18.76 -15.84 -12.61
C ARG A 109 -19.07 -16.42 -11.22
N LYS A 110 -18.06 -16.96 -10.54
CA LYS A 110 -18.20 -17.49 -9.17
C LYS A 110 -18.61 -16.41 -8.17
N PHE A 111 -18.04 -15.21 -8.31
CA PHE A 111 -18.29 -14.12 -7.38
C PHE A 111 -19.61 -13.37 -7.66
N TYR A 112 -19.90 -13.04 -8.92
CA TYR A 112 -21.07 -12.22 -9.28
C TYR A 112 -22.31 -13.04 -9.67
N GLY A 113 -22.16 -14.33 -9.98
CA GLY A 113 -23.26 -15.21 -10.39
C GLY A 113 -24.10 -14.62 -11.53
N ALA A 114 -25.41 -14.50 -11.30
CA ALA A 114 -26.36 -13.95 -12.25
C ALA A 114 -26.17 -12.44 -12.53
N ALA A 115 -25.46 -11.69 -11.66
CA ALA A 115 -25.21 -10.27 -11.86
C ALA A 115 -24.10 -9.98 -12.88
N LEU A 116 -23.27 -10.99 -13.23
CA LEU A 116 -22.05 -10.78 -14.01
C LEU A 116 -22.30 -10.08 -15.35
N GLU A 117 -23.29 -10.54 -16.12
CA GLU A 117 -23.55 -10.01 -17.46
C GLU A 117 -23.98 -8.55 -17.43
N THR A 118 -24.84 -8.20 -16.47
CA THR A 118 -25.26 -6.82 -16.25
C THR A 118 -24.08 -5.94 -15.84
N ILE A 119 -23.22 -6.41 -14.93
CA ILE A 119 -22.03 -5.67 -14.49
C ILE A 119 -21.08 -5.45 -15.67
N GLN A 120 -20.80 -6.49 -16.46
CA GLN A 120 -19.94 -6.38 -17.63
C GLN A 120 -20.53 -5.45 -18.70
N ALA A 121 -21.83 -5.52 -18.96
CA ALA A 121 -22.52 -4.63 -19.89
C ALA A 121 -22.43 -3.16 -19.43
N ASN A 122 -22.71 -2.90 -18.15
CA ASN A 122 -22.62 -1.57 -17.55
C ASN A 122 -21.19 -1.03 -17.57
N SER A 123 -20.18 -1.85 -17.21
CA SER A 123 -18.77 -1.46 -17.24
C SER A 123 -18.30 -1.13 -18.66
N ARG A 124 -18.71 -1.90 -19.67
CA ARG A 124 -18.42 -1.57 -21.09
C ARG A 124 -19.09 -0.26 -21.51
N LYS A 125 -20.37 -0.10 -21.18
CA LYS A 125 -21.11 1.13 -21.45
C LYS A 125 -20.46 2.35 -20.79
N MET A 126 -20.01 2.23 -19.55
CA MET A 126 -19.31 3.29 -18.82
C MET A 126 -18.04 3.72 -19.56
N ILE A 127 -17.20 2.76 -19.96
CA ILE A 127 -15.96 3.04 -20.71
C ILE A 127 -16.27 3.78 -22.02
N GLU A 128 -17.34 3.38 -22.72
CA GLU A 128 -17.76 4.00 -23.97
C GLU A 128 -18.34 5.40 -23.76
N ASP A 129 -19.25 5.58 -22.80
CA ASP A 129 -19.87 6.88 -22.52
C ASP A 129 -18.82 7.93 -22.11
N LEU A 130 -17.75 7.52 -21.42
CA LEU A 130 -16.62 8.41 -21.10
C LEU A 130 -15.90 8.94 -22.36
N ARG A 131 -15.99 8.27 -23.52
CA ARG A 131 -15.43 8.76 -24.80
C ARG A 131 -16.15 10.00 -25.31
N ALA A 132 -17.40 10.20 -24.91
CA ALA A 132 -18.18 11.39 -25.28
C ALA A 132 -17.86 12.61 -24.40
N THR A 133 -16.90 12.50 -23.49
CA THR A 133 -16.47 13.56 -22.57
C THR A 133 -14.99 13.92 -22.77
N GLU A 134 -14.48 14.91 -22.05
CA GLU A 134 -13.04 15.24 -22.02
C GLU A 134 -12.19 14.26 -21.18
N PHE A 135 -12.77 13.20 -20.63
CA PHE A 135 -12.11 12.28 -19.69
C PHE A 135 -10.79 11.72 -20.23
N TYR A 136 -10.78 11.20 -21.46
CA TYR A 136 -9.59 10.58 -22.04
C TYR A 136 -8.55 11.59 -22.50
N SER A 137 -8.96 12.79 -22.96
CA SER A 137 -8.01 13.86 -23.30
C SER A 137 -7.31 14.40 -22.06
N LEU A 138 -8.02 14.53 -20.94
CA LEU A 138 -7.40 14.90 -19.66
C LEU A 138 -6.45 13.82 -19.14
N LEU A 139 -6.73 12.54 -19.37
CA LEU A 139 -5.78 11.47 -19.05
C LEU A 139 -4.53 11.52 -19.94
N ASP A 140 -4.65 11.89 -21.23
CA ASP A 140 -3.47 12.14 -22.08
C ASP A 140 -2.62 13.28 -21.51
N GLU A 141 -3.25 14.39 -21.12
CA GLU A 141 -2.58 15.54 -20.52
C GLU A 141 -1.89 15.17 -19.20
N ALA A 142 -2.58 14.43 -18.31
CA ALA A 142 -2.02 13.97 -17.04
C ALA A 142 -0.84 13.00 -17.22
N ALA A 143 -0.91 12.12 -18.22
CA ALA A 143 0.18 11.23 -18.55
C ALA A 143 1.41 11.97 -19.08
N ALA A 144 1.20 13.00 -19.90
CA ALA A 144 2.27 13.82 -20.46
C ALA A 144 2.92 14.77 -19.43
N ALA A 145 2.15 15.23 -18.45
CA ALA A 145 2.64 16.11 -17.39
C ALA A 145 3.71 15.43 -16.53
N ARG A 146 4.86 16.09 -16.33
CA ARG A 146 5.96 15.58 -15.48
C ARG A 146 5.89 16.05 -14.03
N ARG A 147 5.18 17.15 -13.78
CA ARG A 147 4.98 17.70 -12.44
C ARG A 147 3.78 17.02 -11.79
N ALA A 148 3.86 16.76 -10.50
CA ALA A 148 2.84 16.12 -9.69
C ALA A 148 2.90 16.64 -8.25
N VAL A 149 2.33 17.83 -8.01
CA VAL A 149 2.31 18.46 -6.68
C VAL A 149 0.90 18.44 -6.12
N ARG A 150 0.71 17.62 -5.09
CA ARG A 150 -0.53 17.63 -4.32
C ARG A 150 -0.57 18.86 -3.40
N PRO A 151 -1.63 19.70 -3.48
CA PRO A 151 -1.86 20.76 -2.50
C PRO A 151 -1.94 20.17 -1.09
N THR A 152 -1.18 20.76 -0.17
CA THR A 152 -1.10 20.31 1.22
C THR A 152 -1.50 21.44 2.16
N PRO A 153 -2.32 21.18 3.19
CA PRO A 153 -2.65 22.20 4.19
C PRO A 153 -1.38 22.79 4.81
N LEU A 154 -1.36 24.10 5.06
CA LEU A 154 -0.23 24.80 5.71
C LEU A 154 -0.41 24.92 7.23
N SER A 155 -1.43 24.27 7.77
CA SER A 155 -1.79 24.29 9.18
C SER A 155 -2.53 23.00 9.55
N GLY A 156 -2.60 22.71 10.85
CA GLY A 156 -3.20 21.49 11.39
C GLY A 156 -2.18 20.38 11.56
N ASP A 157 -2.63 19.26 12.11
CA ASP A 157 -1.78 18.12 12.41
C ASP A 157 -1.54 17.29 11.15
N VAL A 158 -0.27 16.99 10.83
CA VAL A 158 0.12 16.34 9.57
C VAL A 158 -0.54 14.97 9.41
N ILE A 159 -0.63 14.20 10.49
CA ILE A 159 -1.27 12.88 10.52
C ILE A 159 -2.78 12.94 10.18
N GLY A 160 -3.36 14.14 10.12
CA GLY A 160 -4.78 14.39 9.83
C GLY A 160 -5.06 14.78 8.39
N PHE A 161 -4.03 14.86 7.55
CA PHE A 161 -4.19 15.24 6.16
C PHE A 161 -4.99 14.17 5.42
N LEU A 162 -6.12 14.59 4.85
CA LEU A 162 -6.99 13.69 4.11
C LEU A 162 -6.44 13.43 2.71
N LEU A 163 -6.53 12.16 2.28
CA LEU A 163 -6.05 11.69 0.99
C LEU A 163 -7.19 11.07 0.15
N PRO A 164 -8.28 11.82 -0.14
CA PRO A 164 -9.50 11.26 -0.73
C PRO A 164 -9.31 10.74 -2.16
N HIS A 165 -8.27 11.20 -2.86
CA HIS A 165 -7.98 10.85 -4.24
C HIS A 165 -7.43 9.42 -4.40
N LEU A 166 -6.85 8.82 -3.36
CA LEU A 166 -6.18 7.50 -3.47
C LEU A 166 -7.12 6.36 -3.87
N GLY A 167 -8.37 6.39 -3.39
CA GLY A 167 -9.39 5.43 -3.81
C GLY A 167 -9.77 5.61 -5.28
N LYS A 168 -9.82 6.88 -5.74
CA LYS A 168 -10.14 7.25 -7.11
C LYS A 168 -9.04 6.83 -8.08
N TYR A 169 -7.77 7.03 -7.72
CA TYR A 169 -6.63 6.60 -8.55
C TYR A 169 -6.59 5.09 -8.76
N ARG A 170 -6.86 4.29 -7.72
CA ARG A 170 -7.01 2.83 -7.86
C ARG A 170 -8.16 2.48 -8.81
N ASN A 171 -9.27 3.21 -8.77
CA ASN A 171 -10.39 2.97 -9.68
C ASN A 171 -10.04 3.31 -11.14
N LEU A 172 -9.33 4.42 -11.37
CA LEU A 172 -8.80 4.78 -12.68
C LEU A 172 -7.87 3.69 -13.23
N ALA A 173 -7.01 3.11 -12.40
CA ALA A 173 -6.15 2.00 -12.82
C ALA A 173 -6.96 0.75 -13.23
N ARG A 174 -8.00 0.39 -12.46
CA ARG A 174 -8.92 -0.73 -12.81
C ARG A 174 -9.68 -0.48 -14.11
N LEU A 175 -10.16 0.75 -14.31
CA LEU A 175 -10.80 1.18 -15.55
C LEU A 175 -9.83 1.02 -16.74
N ASN A 176 -8.60 1.49 -16.60
CA ASN A 176 -7.60 1.42 -17.65
C ASN A 176 -7.11 -0.01 -17.93
N SER A 177 -7.00 -0.86 -16.91
CA SER A 177 -6.77 -2.29 -17.09
C SER A 177 -7.92 -2.96 -17.88
N ALA A 178 -9.18 -2.60 -17.60
CA ALA A 178 -10.30 -3.08 -18.41
C ALA A 178 -10.26 -2.56 -19.85
N ARG A 179 -9.82 -1.31 -20.07
CA ARG A 179 -9.58 -0.78 -21.43
C ARG A 179 -8.49 -1.56 -22.16
N MET A 180 -7.37 -1.89 -21.51
CA MET A 180 -6.32 -2.73 -22.09
C MET A 180 -6.88 -4.08 -22.53
N TYR A 181 -7.67 -4.74 -21.68
CA TYR A 181 -8.29 -6.01 -22.01
C TYR A 181 -9.23 -5.91 -23.22
N LEU A 182 -10.11 -4.90 -23.26
CA LEU A 182 -11.02 -4.70 -24.41
C LEU A 182 -10.24 -4.39 -25.70
N ALA A 183 -9.17 -3.60 -25.60
CA ALA A 183 -8.29 -3.27 -26.72
C ALA A 183 -7.56 -4.52 -27.24
N HIS A 184 -7.11 -5.41 -26.35
CA HIS A 184 -6.54 -6.69 -26.73
C HIS A 184 -7.55 -7.57 -27.48
N GLN A 185 -8.79 -7.65 -26.99
CA GLN A 185 -9.85 -8.43 -27.63
C GLN A 185 -10.12 -7.95 -29.07
N SER A 186 -10.17 -6.63 -29.29
CA SER A 186 -10.42 -6.02 -30.59
C SER A 186 -9.18 -5.89 -31.49
N GLY A 187 -7.98 -6.12 -30.96
CA GLY A 187 -6.71 -5.89 -31.67
C GLY A 187 -6.34 -4.41 -31.81
N ASP A 188 -6.91 -3.52 -30.99
CA ASP A 188 -6.59 -2.10 -30.98
C ASP A 188 -5.31 -1.82 -30.17
N GLU A 189 -4.16 -2.04 -30.80
CA GLU A 189 -2.86 -1.81 -30.17
C GLU A 189 -2.62 -0.35 -29.76
N SER A 190 -3.27 0.61 -30.42
CA SER A 190 -3.14 2.03 -30.08
C SER A 190 -3.82 2.33 -28.75
N GLU A 191 -5.05 1.81 -28.56
CA GLU A 191 -5.77 1.92 -27.30
C GLU A 191 -5.08 1.12 -26.18
N LEU A 192 -4.50 -0.05 -26.48
CA LEU A 192 -3.71 -0.83 -25.51
C LEU A 192 -2.59 0.01 -24.89
N ALA A 193 -1.74 0.62 -25.73
CA ALA A 193 -0.62 1.44 -25.26
C ALA A 193 -1.10 2.70 -24.52
N ARG A 194 -2.15 3.36 -25.03
CA ARG A 194 -2.73 4.56 -24.41
C ARG A 194 -3.36 4.25 -23.04
N ALA A 195 -4.14 3.16 -22.94
CA ALA A 195 -4.74 2.74 -21.68
C ALA A 195 -3.69 2.31 -20.65
N PHE A 196 -2.62 1.62 -21.08
CA PHE A 196 -1.50 1.28 -20.21
C PHE A 196 -0.86 2.53 -19.58
N GLU A 197 -0.55 3.55 -20.40
CA GLU A 197 0.00 4.81 -19.90
C GLU A 197 -0.98 5.56 -18.98
N HIS A 198 -2.26 5.62 -19.35
CA HIS A 198 -3.31 6.25 -18.52
C HIS A 198 -3.48 5.56 -17.16
N GLY A 199 -3.28 4.24 -17.09
CA GLY A 199 -3.37 3.51 -15.83
C GLY A 199 -2.16 3.73 -14.93
N LEU A 200 -0.97 3.92 -15.49
CA LEU A 200 0.26 4.18 -14.73
C LEU A 200 0.34 5.62 -14.20
N ALA A 201 -0.16 6.61 -14.95
CA ALA A 201 -0.02 8.02 -14.59
C ALA A 201 -0.56 8.37 -13.17
N PRO A 202 -1.78 7.94 -12.76
CA PRO A 202 -2.25 8.13 -11.39
C PRO A 202 -1.36 7.45 -10.33
N GLY A 203 -0.73 6.33 -10.67
CA GLY A 203 0.20 5.64 -9.80
C GLY A 203 1.48 6.46 -9.58
N ARG A 204 2.03 7.04 -10.65
CA ARG A 204 3.22 7.91 -10.57
C ARG A 204 2.91 9.17 -9.76
N VAL A 205 1.75 9.79 -10.02
CA VAL A 205 1.29 10.98 -9.27
C VAL A 205 1.13 10.67 -7.78
N ALA A 206 0.54 9.54 -7.42
CA ALA A 206 0.47 9.11 -6.02
C ALA A 206 1.88 8.89 -5.41
N GLY A 207 2.80 8.32 -6.18
CA GLY A 207 4.18 8.12 -5.76
C GLY A 207 4.92 9.40 -5.38
N HIS A 208 4.60 10.53 -6.00
CA HIS A 208 5.18 11.85 -5.68
C HIS A 208 4.64 12.47 -4.39
N GLY A 209 3.62 11.86 -3.77
CA GLY A 209 3.13 12.22 -2.45
C GLY A 209 4.19 12.03 -1.36
N SER A 210 3.93 12.60 -0.17
CA SER A 210 4.87 12.59 0.95
C SER A 210 4.64 11.43 1.92
N PHE A 211 3.52 10.71 1.83
CA PHE A 211 3.20 9.65 2.81
C PHE A 211 3.37 8.26 2.23
N LEU A 212 3.71 7.29 3.10
CA LEU A 212 3.93 5.90 2.68
C LEU A 212 2.70 5.30 2.03
N ILE A 213 1.50 5.63 2.52
CA ILE A 213 0.27 5.14 1.90
C ILE A 213 0.11 5.62 0.45
N GLU A 214 0.48 6.85 0.12
CA GLU A 214 0.43 7.39 -1.25
C GLU A 214 1.39 6.60 -2.15
N TYR A 215 2.63 6.37 -1.69
CA TYR A 215 3.61 5.56 -2.39
C TYR A 215 3.14 4.12 -2.64
N LEU A 216 2.59 3.45 -1.61
CA LEU A 216 2.08 2.08 -1.73
C LEU A 216 0.87 1.99 -2.67
N VAL A 217 0.07 3.05 -2.81
CA VAL A 217 -0.96 3.12 -3.86
C VAL A 217 -0.30 3.12 -5.24
N GLY A 218 0.75 3.93 -5.42
CA GLY A 218 1.54 3.96 -6.64
C GLY A 218 2.08 2.57 -7.01
N VAL A 219 2.70 1.88 -6.04
CA VAL A 219 3.19 0.50 -6.18
C VAL A 219 2.08 -0.45 -6.62
N ALA A 220 0.92 -0.42 -5.95
CA ALA A 220 -0.19 -1.32 -6.28
C ALA A 220 -0.76 -1.06 -7.68
N ILE A 221 -0.86 0.21 -8.09
CA ILE A 221 -1.29 0.58 -9.44
C ILE A 221 -0.28 0.07 -10.48
N HIS A 222 1.01 0.28 -10.26
CA HIS A 222 2.04 -0.19 -11.19
C HIS A 222 2.01 -1.71 -11.31
N ALA A 223 1.94 -2.43 -10.19
CA ALA A 223 1.86 -3.89 -10.15
C ALA A 223 0.67 -4.42 -10.96
N LEU A 224 -0.51 -3.80 -10.80
CA LEU A 224 -1.67 -4.11 -11.64
C LEU A 224 -1.34 -3.91 -13.11
N MET A 225 -0.92 -2.71 -13.51
CA MET A 225 -0.73 -2.37 -14.93
C MET A 225 0.32 -3.25 -15.61
N VAL A 226 1.45 -3.55 -14.95
CA VAL A 226 2.47 -4.41 -15.55
C VAL A 226 2.07 -5.88 -15.55
N SER A 227 1.26 -6.34 -14.60
CA SER A 227 0.69 -7.69 -14.63
C SER A 227 -0.19 -7.86 -15.85
N GLU A 228 -1.10 -6.91 -16.08
CA GLU A 228 -1.97 -6.92 -17.26
C GLU A 228 -1.15 -6.93 -18.55
N LEU A 229 -0.17 -6.03 -18.67
CA LEU A 229 0.66 -5.97 -19.87
C LEU A 229 1.36 -7.30 -20.15
N ARG A 230 1.92 -7.96 -19.13
CA ARG A 230 2.59 -9.25 -19.31
C ARG A 230 1.61 -10.33 -19.78
N GLU A 231 0.41 -10.38 -19.24
CA GLU A 231 -0.63 -11.30 -19.70
C GLU A 231 -0.98 -11.05 -21.18
N GLU A 232 -1.20 -9.78 -21.57
CA GLU A 232 -1.53 -9.43 -22.95
C GLU A 232 -0.44 -9.85 -23.94
N LEU A 233 0.83 -9.72 -23.57
CA LEU A 233 1.98 -10.13 -24.37
C LEU A 233 2.11 -11.66 -24.54
N VAL A 234 1.61 -12.44 -23.57
CA VAL A 234 1.58 -13.90 -23.67
C VAL A 234 0.43 -14.36 -24.57
N GLU A 235 -0.73 -13.71 -24.49
CA GLU A 235 -1.93 -14.14 -25.20
C GLU A 235 -1.85 -13.90 -26.71
N ARG A 236 -1.28 -12.77 -27.15
CA ARG A 236 -1.19 -12.44 -28.59
C ARG A 236 0.09 -11.71 -28.95
N PRO A 237 0.59 -11.90 -30.19
CA PRO A 237 1.64 -11.05 -30.73
C PRO A 237 1.19 -9.59 -30.78
N VAL A 238 2.07 -8.69 -30.37
CA VAL A 238 1.93 -7.23 -30.48
C VAL A 238 2.97 -6.71 -31.46
N SER A 239 2.62 -5.73 -32.29
CA SER A 239 3.55 -5.16 -33.27
C SER A 239 4.79 -4.52 -32.62
N GLU A 240 5.91 -4.56 -33.32
CA GLU A 240 7.15 -3.92 -32.87
C GLU A 240 6.95 -2.44 -32.51
N GLN A 241 6.17 -1.71 -33.31
CA GLN A 241 5.91 -0.29 -33.08
C GLN A 241 5.23 -0.06 -31.72
N THR A 242 4.26 -0.89 -31.37
CA THR A 242 3.54 -0.81 -30.10
C THR A 242 4.43 -1.24 -28.94
N LEU A 243 5.24 -2.30 -29.10
CA LEU A 243 6.21 -2.73 -28.08
C LEU A 243 7.23 -1.62 -27.74
N LEU A 244 7.75 -0.92 -28.74
CA LEU A 244 8.66 0.22 -28.54
C LEU A 244 7.96 1.38 -27.83
N LYS A 245 6.68 1.65 -28.15
CA LYS A 245 5.87 2.65 -27.44
C LYS A 245 5.69 2.26 -25.97
N LEU A 246 5.33 1.01 -25.69
CA LEU A 246 5.14 0.49 -24.33
C LEU A 246 6.43 0.61 -23.49
N LEU A 247 7.58 0.31 -24.08
CA LEU A 247 8.88 0.49 -23.41
C LEU A 247 9.12 1.97 -23.04
N ALA A 248 8.83 2.89 -23.98
CA ALA A 248 8.93 4.32 -23.72
C ALA A 248 7.90 4.84 -22.69
N VAL A 249 6.71 4.23 -22.61
CA VAL A 249 5.72 4.52 -21.57
C VAL A 249 6.28 4.17 -20.20
N MET A 250 6.89 2.98 -20.07
CA MET A 250 7.52 2.58 -18.80
C MET A 250 8.57 3.61 -18.39
N ASP A 251 9.49 4.02 -19.27
CA ASP A 251 10.50 5.04 -18.92
C ASP A 251 9.90 6.38 -18.46
N ARG A 252 8.74 6.79 -18.99
CA ARG A 252 8.07 8.05 -18.61
C ARG A 252 7.31 7.96 -17.30
N GLN A 253 6.79 6.79 -16.97
CA GLN A 253 5.84 6.59 -15.88
C GLN A 253 6.49 5.94 -14.65
N GLU A 254 7.82 5.94 -14.53
CA GLU A 254 8.51 5.37 -13.37
C GLU A 254 8.05 5.99 -12.04
N LEU A 255 8.00 5.17 -10.99
CA LEU A 255 7.75 5.63 -9.63
C LEU A 255 8.94 6.46 -9.12
N PRO A 256 8.70 7.55 -8.36
CA PRO A 256 9.78 8.27 -7.69
C PRO A 256 10.39 7.42 -6.56
N SER A 257 11.51 7.88 -5.99
CA SER A 257 12.15 7.15 -4.89
C SER A 257 11.29 7.17 -3.61
N MET A 258 11.15 6.00 -2.96
CA MET A 258 10.51 5.85 -1.64
C MET A 258 11.13 6.77 -0.55
N ARG A 259 12.34 7.30 -0.76
CA ARG A 259 13.00 8.21 0.18
C ARG A 259 12.12 9.40 0.59
N TRP A 260 11.28 9.86 -0.32
CA TRP A 260 10.38 10.98 -0.08
C TRP A 260 9.25 10.61 0.86
N ALA A 261 8.68 9.40 0.69
CA ALA A 261 7.69 8.86 1.60
C ALA A 261 8.26 8.63 3.01
N ILE A 262 9.50 8.13 3.12
CA ILE A 262 10.18 7.97 4.42
C ILE A 262 10.34 9.33 5.12
N GLU A 263 10.76 10.36 4.39
CA GLU A 263 10.94 11.68 4.97
C GLU A 263 9.61 12.35 5.33
N GLY A 264 8.54 12.18 4.56
CA GLY A 264 7.24 12.72 4.94
C GLY A 264 6.61 12.01 6.15
N GLU A 265 6.81 10.70 6.29
CA GLU A 265 6.46 9.95 7.52
C GLU A 265 7.28 10.42 8.73
N ARG A 266 8.58 10.74 8.53
CA ARG A 266 9.41 11.36 9.55
C ARG A 266 8.82 12.71 9.99
N LEU A 267 8.47 13.58 9.04
CA LEU A 267 7.85 14.87 9.33
C LEU A 267 6.52 14.70 10.07
N GLY A 268 5.67 13.76 9.67
CA GLY A 268 4.41 13.45 10.36
C GLY A 268 4.61 12.93 11.79
N THR A 269 5.63 12.09 12.00
CA THR A 269 5.99 11.60 13.34
C THR A 269 6.55 12.71 14.22
N LEU A 270 7.42 13.57 13.69
CA LEU A 270 7.99 14.70 14.43
C LEU A 270 6.93 15.76 14.77
N ASP A 271 6.00 16.02 13.86
CA ASP A 271 4.83 16.85 14.11
C ASP A 271 3.98 16.28 15.25
N THR A 272 3.67 14.98 15.17
CA THR A 272 2.92 14.28 16.21
C THR A 272 3.61 14.37 17.57
N ILE A 273 4.93 14.13 17.63
CA ILE A 273 5.71 14.30 18.85
C ILE A 273 5.64 15.76 19.36
N GLN A 274 5.67 16.74 18.46
CA GLN A 274 5.62 18.16 18.84
C GLN A 274 4.32 18.53 19.58
N TRP A 275 3.15 18.23 19.00
CA TRP A 275 1.87 18.67 19.59
C TRP A 275 1.36 17.76 20.72
N THR A 276 1.91 16.55 20.85
CA THR A 276 1.62 15.64 21.97
C THR A 276 2.52 15.85 23.19
N HIS A 277 3.56 16.70 23.11
CA HIS A 277 4.42 17.03 24.25
C HIS A 277 4.30 18.50 24.63
N THR A 278 4.58 18.81 25.90
CA THR A 278 4.57 20.19 26.38
C THR A 278 5.66 21.02 25.73
N ASP A 279 5.43 22.33 25.61
CA ASP A 279 6.53 23.27 25.46
C ASP A 279 7.14 23.58 26.83
N ASP A 280 8.39 23.20 27.05
CA ASP A 280 9.16 23.54 28.26
C ASP A 280 10.16 24.68 28.02
N GLY A 281 10.14 25.31 26.83
CA GLY A 281 11.09 26.31 26.38
C GLY A 281 12.51 25.77 26.13
N LYS A 282 12.74 24.46 26.29
CA LYS A 282 14.04 23.79 26.13
C LYS A 282 14.00 22.64 25.13
N GLY A 283 12.84 22.37 24.53
CA GLY A 283 12.64 21.30 23.56
C GLY A 283 12.58 19.89 24.16
N SER A 284 12.46 19.74 25.48
CA SER A 284 12.45 18.43 26.17
C SER A 284 11.20 18.23 27.04
N GLY A 285 10.08 18.82 26.62
CA GLY A 285 8.81 18.72 27.32
C GLY A 285 8.30 17.30 27.53
N ARG A 286 7.29 17.20 28.39
CA ARG A 286 6.70 15.93 28.83
C ARG A 286 5.50 15.57 27.98
N LEU A 287 5.19 14.28 27.91
CA LEU A 287 4.02 13.81 27.17
C LEU A 287 2.72 14.37 27.78
N ILE A 288 1.84 14.88 26.93
CA ILE A 288 0.47 15.30 27.27
C ILE A 288 -0.44 14.11 27.00
N VAL A 289 -0.63 13.26 28.02
CA VAL A 289 -1.40 12.00 27.91
C VAL A 289 -2.80 12.23 27.35
N SER A 290 -3.46 13.34 27.71
CA SER A 290 -4.79 13.69 27.20
C SER A 290 -4.83 14.03 25.70
N LYS A 291 -3.68 14.30 25.08
CA LYS A 291 -3.54 14.52 23.62
C LYS A 291 -3.25 13.22 22.87
N VAL A 292 -2.65 12.23 23.53
CA VAL A 292 -2.45 10.91 22.91
C VAL A 292 -3.77 10.19 22.70
N SER A 293 -4.74 10.36 23.61
CA SER A 293 -6.07 9.76 23.47
C SER A 293 -6.86 10.25 22.24
N SER A 294 -6.51 11.40 21.65
CA SER A 294 -7.15 11.86 20.40
C SER A 294 -6.56 11.23 19.13
N LEU A 295 -5.48 10.45 19.23
CA LEU A 295 -4.87 9.76 18.07
C LEU A 295 -5.61 8.50 17.64
N GLY A 296 -6.30 7.79 18.55
CA GLY A 296 -6.95 6.51 18.25
C GLY A 296 -7.92 6.57 17.06
N PRO A 297 -8.92 7.48 17.06
CA PRO A 297 -9.82 7.67 15.93
C PRO A 297 -9.10 8.11 14.64
N MET A 298 -7.96 8.79 14.77
CA MET A 298 -7.19 9.35 13.66
C MET A 298 -6.37 8.29 12.92
N LEU A 299 -5.94 7.24 13.63
CA LEU A 299 -5.15 6.13 13.08
C LEU A 299 -5.99 4.91 12.68
N ALA A 300 -7.32 5.00 12.82
CA ALA A 300 -8.25 3.88 12.60
C ALA A 300 -7.88 2.59 13.37
N SER A 301 -7.13 2.71 14.47
CA SER A 301 -6.79 1.60 15.36
C SER A 301 -7.92 1.37 16.35
N GLY A 302 -8.57 0.20 16.30
CA GLY A 302 -9.69 -0.16 17.18
C GLY A 302 -9.34 -0.30 18.66
N ASP A 303 -8.05 -0.38 19.00
CA ASP A 303 -7.58 -0.45 20.38
C ASP A 303 -7.27 0.95 20.92
N ASN A 304 -8.27 1.58 21.54
CA ASN A 304 -8.03 2.76 22.37
C ASN A 304 -7.32 2.34 23.66
N ILE A 305 -5.97 2.42 23.68
CA ILE A 305 -5.13 2.13 24.86
C ILE A 305 -5.54 2.96 26.10
N LEU A 306 -6.34 4.02 25.91
CA LEU A 306 -6.81 4.96 26.92
C LEU A 306 -8.32 5.26 26.83
N GLU A 307 -9.14 4.29 26.37
CA GLU A 307 -10.59 4.47 26.28
C GLU A 307 -11.19 4.75 27.67
N GLY A 308 -11.98 5.83 27.78
CA GLY A 308 -12.61 6.28 29.04
C GLY A 308 -11.82 7.33 29.84
N ALA A 309 -10.60 7.69 29.43
CA ALA A 309 -9.74 8.63 30.15
C ALA A 309 -9.64 10.05 29.49
N GLY A 310 -10.13 10.19 28.26
CA GLY A 310 -9.74 11.23 27.29
C GLY A 310 -10.14 12.70 27.50
N ALA A 311 -10.53 13.15 28.71
CA ALA A 311 -10.87 14.56 28.92
C ALA A 311 -10.23 15.20 30.17
N TRP A 312 -9.61 14.42 31.04
CA TRP A 312 -9.21 14.90 32.35
C TRP A 312 -7.74 15.32 32.32
N ARG A 313 -7.48 16.63 32.23
CA ARG A 313 -6.12 17.23 32.24
C ARG A 313 -5.24 16.73 33.39
N ILE A 314 -5.84 16.26 34.49
CA ILE A 314 -5.13 15.68 35.63
C ILE A 314 -4.30 14.42 35.27
N LEU A 315 -4.68 13.69 34.21
CA LEU A 315 -3.93 12.52 33.75
C LEU A 315 -2.57 12.86 33.14
N ASN A 316 -2.33 14.14 32.77
CA ASN A 316 -1.04 14.58 32.28
C ASN A 316 0.09 14.44 33.33
N ILE A 317 -0.24 14.26 34.63
CA ILE A 317 0.75 13.91 35.66
C ILE A 317 1.50 12.62 35.28
N ALA A 318 0.80 11.64 34.69
CA ALA A 318 1.41 10.40 34.23
C ALA A 318 2.42 10.62 33.09
N GLY A 319 2.38 11.78 32.41
CA GLY A 319 3.29 12.17 31.34
C GLY A 319 4.78 12.10 31.71
N ALA A 320 5.11 12.27 33.01
CA ALA A 320 6.48 12.14 33.51
C ALA A 320 7.03 10.69 33.48
N ALA A 321 6.16 9.68 33.40
CA ALA A 321 6.57 8.27 33.27
C ALA A 321 6.96 7.89 31.83
N PHE A 322 6.67 8.77 30.86
CA PHE A 322 6.95 8.58 29.45
C PHE A 322 8.24 9.32 29.03
N PRO A 323 8.88 8.93 27.92
CA PRO A 323 10.04 9.63 27.38
C PRO A 323 9.75 11.12 27.11
N SER A 324 10.78 11.96 27.26
CA SER A 324 10.66 13.39 26.92
C SER A 324 10.56 13.60 25.40
N LYS A 325 10.10 14.79 24.99
CA LYS A 325 10.08 15.22 23.58
C LYS A 325 11.43 14.98 22.92
N ALA A 326 12.52 15.43 23.55
CA ALA A 326 13.88 15.26 23.03
C ALA A 326 14.30 13.78 22.89
N ALA A 327 13.91 12.92 23.83
CA ALA A 327 14.20 11.48 23.73
C ALA A 327 13.39 10.82 22.60
N SER A 328 12.11 11.17 22.47
CA SER A 328 11.23 10.68 21.40
C SER A 328 11.71 11.12 20.02
N VAL A 329 12.08 12.40 19.84
CA VAL A 329 12.64 12.93 18.59
C VAL A 329 13.92 12.21 18.20
N ARG A 330 14.87 12.03 19.13
CA ARG A 330 16.12 11.30 18.84
C ARG A 330 15.83 9.87 18.38
N ARG A 331 14.96 9.16 19.10
CA ARG A 331 14.63 7.76 18.76
C ARG A 331 13.89 7.64 17.43
N ALA A 332 13.01 8.59 17.12
CA ALA A 332 12.34 8.65 15.82
C ALA A 332 13.36 8.88 14.70
N ASN A 333 14.26 9.86 14.85
CA ASN A 333 15.29 10.15 13.87
C ASN A 333 16.23 8.96 13.65
N GLU A 334 16.71 8.29 14.71
CA GLU A 334 17.51 7.06 14.61
C GLU A 334 16.83 6.00 13.73
N PHE A 335 15.52 5.83 13.89
CA PHE A 335 14.75 4.87 13.12
C PHE A 335 14.61 5.29 11.64
N TYR A 336 14.24 6.54 11.38
CA TYR A 336 14.07 7.04 10.00
C TYR A 336 15.40 7.14 9.25
N ASP A 337 16.50 7.46 9.92
CA ASP A 337 17.84 7.45 9.32
C ASP A 337 18.24 6.01 8.92
N ALA A 338 17.91 5.01 9.76
CA ALA A 338 18.09 3.59 9.40
C ALA A 338 17.20 3.17 8.21
N ALA A 339 15.96 3.66 8.15
CA ALA A 339 15.05 3.38 7.04
C ALA A 339 15.56 3.98 5.71
N GLN A 340 16.05 5.22 5.73
CA GLN A 340 16.71 5.85 4.57
C GLN A 340 17.96 5.07 4.14
N ALA A 341 18.77 4.63 5.10
CA ALA A 341 19.96 3.83 4.80
C ALA A 341 19.60 2.47 4.18
N ALA A 342 18.54 1.81 4.66
CA ALA A 342 18.08 0.53 4.12
C ALA A 342 17.68 0.64 2.65
N ILE A 343 16.90 1.66 2.27
CA ILE A 343 16.51 1.85 0.86
C ILE A 343 17.66 2.32 -0.04
N ALA A 344 18.76 2.83 0.52
CA ALA A 344 19.93 3.20 -0.26
C ALA A 344 20.78 1.99 -0.68
N LEU A 345 20.63 0.84 -0.01
CA LEU A 345 21.33 -0.39 -0.37
C LEU A 345 20.83 -0.96 -1.70
N PRO A 346 21.69 -1.65 -2.47
CA PRO A 346 21.23 -2.48 -3.58
C PRO A 346 20.18 -3.50 -3.11
N HIS A 347 19.18 -3.75 -3.96
CA HIS A 347 17.96 -4.48 -3.57
C HIS A 347 18.27 -5.88 -3.01
N TYR A 348 19.16 -6.63 -3.66
CA TYR A 348 19.62 -7.96 -3.21
C TYR A 348 20.33 -7.97 -1.85
N GLN A 349 20.70 -6.79 -1.31
CA GLN A 349 21.29 -6.62 0.02
C GLN A 349 20.28 -6.12 1.07
N ARG A 350 19.05 -5.75 0.68
CA ARG A 350 18.05 -5.16 1.59
C ARG A 350 17.36 -6.16 2.51
N ASN A 351 17.45 -7.47 2.25
CA ASN A 351 16.80 -8.48 3.09
C ASN A 351 17.19 -8.37 4.57
N THR A 352 18.49 -8.22 4.85
CA THR A 352 19.00 -8.02 6.21
C THR A 352 18.54 -6.67 6.76
N ALA A 353 18.65 -5.59 5.99
CA ALA A 353 18.24 -4.26 6.44
C ALA A 353 16.73 -4.17 6.78
N SER A 354 15.87 -4.82 5.98
CA SER A 354 14.43 -4.91 6.26
C SER A 354 14.14 -5.68 7.55
N ALA A 355 14.85 -6.80 7.79
CA ALA A 355 14.73 -7.55 9.05
C ALA A 355 15.27 -6.74 10.25
N ASP A 356 16.37 -6.00 10.07
CA ASP A 356 16.93 -5.12 11.09
C ASP A 356 15.95 -4.00 11.46
N LEU A 357 15.25 -3.40 10.48
CA LEU A 357 14.22 -2.39 10.74
C LEU A 357 13.04 -2.96 11.54
N GLU A 358 12.58 -4.17 11.21
CA GLU A 358 11.54 -4.87 11.98
C GLU A 358 12.00 -5.13 13.42
N ALA A 359 13.23 -5.65 13.61
CA ALA A 359 13.81 -5.85 14.92
C ALA A 359 14.00 -4.54 15.70
N MET A 360 14.42 -3.46 15.03
CA MET A 360 14.52 -2.12 15.63
C MET A 360 13.16 -1.62 16.10
N ALA A 361 12.10 -1.80 15.31
CA ALA A 361 10.74 -1.43 15.67
C ALA A 361 10.22 -2.23 16.88
N GLU A 362 10.45 -3.55 16.91
CA GLU A 362 10.09 -4.43 18.02
C GLU A 362 10.86 -4.10 19.31
N ALA A 363 12.14 -3.73 19.18
CA ALA A 363 13.00 -3.35 20.30
C ALA A 363 12.66 -1.97 20.91
N ILE A 364 11.72 -1.21 20.32
CA ILE A 364 11.29 0.07 20.89
C ILE A 364 10.62 -0.18 22.25
N PRO A 365 11.14 0.39 23.36
CA PRO A 365 10.58 0.16 24.68
C PRO A 365 9.10 0.56 24.75
N LYS A 366 8.28 -0.22 25.46
CA LYS A 366 6.82 -0.03 25.56
C LYS A 366 6.39 1.39 25.99
N ARG A 367 7.25 2.11 26.73
CA ARG A 367 7.01 3.50 27.14
C ARG A 367 7.06 4.52 25.98
N TYR A 368 7.60 4.19 24.81
CA TYR A 368 7.54 5.02 23.61
C TYR A 368 6.22 4.76 22.87
N ILE A 369 5.08 4.99 23.53
CA ILE A 369 3.76 4.64 23.00
C ILE A 369 3.49 5.30 21.64
N LEU A 370 3.84 6.59 21.51
CA LEU A 370 3.65 7.34 20.28
C LEU A 370 4.45 6.78 19.12
N LEU A 371 5.73 6.49 19.33
CA LEU A 371 6.57 5.98 18.26
C LEU A 371 6.07 4.60 17.80
N ARG A 372 5.64 3.73 18.71
CA ARG A 372 5.05 2.42 18.35
C ARG A 372 3.71 2.54 17.62
N MET A 373 2.98 3.64 17.80
CA MET A 373 1.74 3.93 17.07
C MET A 373 2.01 4.55 15.69
N MET A 374 3.09 5.33 15.56
CA MET A 374 3.40 6.09 14.34
C MET A 374 4.22 5.29 13.32
N LEU A 375 5.06 4.36 13.75
CA LEU A 375 5.92 3.63 12.83
C LEU A 375 5.12 2.62 12.00
N PRO A 376 5.11 2.74 10.66
CA PRO A 376 4.49 1.76 9.80
C PRO A 376 5.37 0.50 9.66
N ALA A 377 4.83 -0.53 9.02
CA ALA A 377 5.55 -1.78 8.73
C ALA A 377 6.55 -1.59 7.57
N TRP A 378 7.65 -0.87 7.81
CA TRP A 378 8.66 -0.54 6.80
C TRP A 378 9.27 -1.76 6.10
N GLY A 379 9.54 -2.86 6.81
CA GLY A 379 10.05 -4.09 6.19
C GLY A 379 9.13 -4.62 5.08
N LYS A 380 7.81 -4.62 5.32
CA LYS A 380 6.81 -4.99 4.31
C LYS A 380 6.73 -3.98 3.17
N ALA A 381 6.81 -2.68 3.47
CA ALA A 381 6.77 -1.64 2.45
C ALA A 381 7.97 -1.72 1.50
N ILE A 382 9.18 -1.92 2.03
CA ILE A 382 10.40 -2.13 1.25
C ILE A 382 10.25 -3.39 0.39
N GLN A 383 9.73 -4.48 0.95
CA GLN A 383 9.46 -5.70 0.18
C GLN A 383 8.50 -5.43 -0.99
N SER A 384 7.41 -4.69 -0.80
CA SER A 384 6.50 -4.33 -1.89
C SER A 384 7.17 -3.47 -2.97
N MET A 385 8.06 -2.56 -2.59
CA MET A 385 8.87 -1.78 -3.53
C MET A 385 9.82 -2.69 -4.33
N ASP A 386 10.54 -3.59 -3.67
CA ASP A 386 11.48 -4.50 -4.34
C ASP A 386 10.74 -5.45 -5.30
N GLN A 387 9.54 -5.92 -4.92
CA GLN A 387 8.66 -6.71 -5.80
C GLN A 387 8.27 -5.95 -7.07
N ILE A 388 7.78 -4.71 -6.94
CA ILE A 388 7.37 -3.96 -8.14
C ILE A 388 8.57 -3.60 -9.01
N GLU A 389 9.73 -3.26 -8.44
CA GLU A 389 10.94 -3.03 -9.23
C GLU A 389 11.31 -4.26 -10.06
N CYS A 390 11.25 -5.45 -9.44
CA CYS A 390 11.54 -6.71 -10.13
C CYS A 390 10.57 -6.96 -11.27
N GLN A 391 9.27 -6.75 -11.03
CA GLN A 391 8.25 -6.89 -12.07
C GLN A 391 8.42 -5.86 -13.17
N TRP A 392 8.80 -4.62 -12.83
CA TRP A 392 9.04 -3.54 -13.77
C TRP A 392 10.21 -3.86 -14.70
N GLN A 393 11.38 -4.17 -14.14
CA GLN A 393 12.57 -4.52 -14.92
C GLN A 393 12.36 -5.81 -15.73
N GLY A 394 11.69 -6.81 -15.15
CA GLY A 394 11.33 -8.04 -15.85
C GLY A 394 10.38 -7.79 -17.03
N THR A 395 9.39 -6.91 -16.89
CA THR A 395 8.52 -6.50 -18.00
C THR A 395 9.30 -5.78 -19.10
N LYS A 396 10.30 -4.94 -18.79
CA LYS A 396 11.17 -4.31 -19.81
C LYS A 396 11.96 -5.35 -20.59
N VAL A 397 12.50 -6.36 -19.91
CA VAL A 397 13.20 -7.49 -20.58
C VAL A 397 12.23 -8.27 -21.46
N MET A 398 11.02 -8.55 -20.97
CA MET A 398 9.98 -9.23 -21.74
C MET A 398 9.61 -8.47 -23.03
N LEU A 399 9.38 -7.16 -22.94
CA LEU A 399 9.12 -6.30 -24.10
C LEU A 399 10.29 -6.36 -25.10
N ALA A 400 11.53 -6.33 -24.62
CA ALA A 400 12.71 -6.42 -25.47
C ALA A 400 12.83 -7.77 -26.18
N ILE A 401 12.50 -8.88 -25.50
CA ILE A 401 12.43 -10.21 -26.10
C ILE A 401 11.37 -10.23 -27.21
N GLU A 402 10.18 -9.67 -26.97
CA GLU A 402 9.13 -9.63 -27.98
C GLU A 402 9.53 -8.76 -29.20
N ILE A 403 10.19 -7.61 -28.98
CA ILE A 403 10.75 -6.79 -30.08
C ILE A 403 11.76 -7.61 -30.89
N TYR A 404 12.65 -8.34 -30.21
CA TYR A 404 13.63 -9.20 -30.87
C TYR A 404 12.95 -10.29 -31.72
N ARG A 405 11.91 -10.92 -31.17
CA ARG A 405 11.11 -11.94 -31.87
C ARG A 405 10.44 -11.40 -33.12
N GLN A 406 9.86 -10.20 -33.07
CA GLN A 406 9.27 -9.54 -34.24
C GLN A 406 10.31 -9.28 -35.34
N ARG A 407 11.52 -8.86 -34.97
CA ARG A 407 12.60 -8.57 -35.92
C ARG A 407 13.24 -9.80 -36.55
N HIS A 408 13.36 -10.90 -35.81
CA HIS A 408 14.17 -12.06 -36.21
C HIS A 408 13.37 -13.35 -36.44
N GLY A 409 12.07 -13.37 -36.11
CA GLY A 409 11.21 -14.55 -36.21
C GLY A 409 11.52 -15.66 -35.19
N ARG A 410 12.43 -15.41 -34.24
CA ARG A 410 12.82 -16.36 -33.18
C ARG A 410 13.04 -15.65 -31.84
N PRO A 411 12.88 -16.33 -30.69
CA PRO A 411 13.39 -15.82 -29.43
C PRO A 411 14.92 -15.62 -29.48
N PRO A 412 15.47 -14.67 -28.70
CA PRO A 412 16.91 -14.50 -28.60
C PRO A 412 17.56 -15.76 -28.01
N ALA A 413 18.75 -16.12 -28.49
CA ALA A 413 19.48 -17.29 -27.98
C ALA A 413 19.97 -17.09 -26.53
N SER A 414 20.20 -15.84 -26.17
CA SER A 414 20.54 -15.36 -24.83
C SER A 414 20.08 -13.91 -24.67
N LEU A 415 19.91 -13.44 -23.43
CA LEU A 415 19.49 -12.05 -23.20
C LEU A 415 20.52 -11.04 -23.74
N ASP A 416 21.79 -11.40 -23.91
CA ASP A 416 22.82 -10.52 -24.48
C ASP A 416 22.51 -10.05 -25.91
N GLU A 417 21.69 -10.78 -26.67
CA GLU A 417 21.26 -10.34 -28.02
C GLU A 417 20.30 -9.13 -27.98
N LEU A 418 19.80 -8.74 -26.81
CA LEU A 418 18.92 -7.57 -26.64
C LEU A 418 19.69 -6.25 -26.59
N VAL A 419 21.01 -6.29 -26.37
CA VAL A 419 21.88 -5.12 -26.21
C VAL A 419 22.92 -5.01 -27.33
N PRO A 420 23.36 -3.79 -27.69
CA PRO A 420 22.81 -2.49 -27.30
C PRO A 420 21.60 -2.08 -28.17
N GLY A 421 21.12 -2.95 -29.07
CA GLY A 421 20.22 -2.59 -30.17
C GLY A 421 18.76 -2.36 -29.79
N ILE A 422 18.26 -3.04 -28.74
CA ILE A 422 16.88 -2.84 -28.23
C ILE A 422 16.94 -2.15 -26.87
N LEU A 423 17.76 -2.66 -25.97
CA LEU A 423 18.03 -2.07 -24.65
C LEU A 423 19.42 -1.44 -24.61
N PRO A 424 19.62 -0.33 -23.89
CA PRO A 424 20.94 0.27 -23.73
C PRO A 424 21.87 -0.61 -22.87
N HIS A 425 21.31 -1.32 -21.89
CA HIS A 425 21.99 -2.30 -21.05
C HIS A 425 20.95 -3.31 -20.55
N LEU A 426 21.39 -4.49 -20.13
CA LEU A 426 20.50 -5.49 -19.56
C LEU A 426 20.09 -5.09 -18.14
N PRO A 427 18.78 -4.96 -17.85
CA PRO A 427 18.28 -4.82 -16.49
C PRO A 427 18.76 -5.97 -15.60
N LYS A 428 19.16 -5.63 -14.38
CA LYS A 428 19.48 -6.61 -13.36
C LYS A 428 18.21 -7.01 -12.62
N ASP A 429 18.14 -8.28 -12.26
CA ASP A 429 17.16 -8.79 -11.33
C ASP A 429 17.44 -8.19 -9.93
N PRO A 430 16.48 -7.44 -9.35
CA PRO A 430 16.65 -6.84 -8.03
C PRO A 430 16.89 -7.83 -6.89
N TYR A 431 16.42 -9.07 -7.01
CA TYR A 431 16.54 -10.07 -5.94
C TYR A 431 17.90 -10.77 -5.94
N THR A 432 18.45 -11.05 -7.11
CA THR A 432 19.73 -11.78 -7.25
C THR A 432 20.92 -10.86 -7.49
N GLY A 433 20.70 -9.62 -7.95
CA GLY A 433 21.75 -8.72 -8.42
C GLY A 433 22.40 -9.14 -9.75
N SER A 434 21.93 -10.24 -10.35
CA SER A 434 22.40 -10.83 -11.60
C SER A 434 21.39 -10.57 -12.73
N HIS A 435 21.52 -11.25 -13.87
CA HIS A 435 20.50 -11.19 -14.92
C HIS A 435 19.28 -12.05 -14.56
N PHE A 436 18.12 -11.72 -15.15
CA PHE A 436 16.92 -12.56 -15.04
C PHE A 436 17.17 -13.95 -15.63
N GLY A 437 16.56 -14.96 -15.02
CA GLY A 437 16.54 -16.31 -15.56
C GLY A 437 15.76 -16.35 -16.87
N TYR A 438 16.35 -16.97 -17.89
CA TYR A 438 15.79 -17.02 -19.24
C TYR A 438 15.99 -18.41 -19.84
N ARG A 439 14.92 -18.99 -20.40
CA ARG A 439 14.97 -20.32 -21.01
C ARG A 439 14.09 -20.38 -22.24
N ILE A 440 14.63 -20.82 -23.36
CA ILE A 440 13.85 -21.11 -24.56
C ILE A 440 13.07 -22.42 -24.35
N LEU A 441 11.83 -22.45 -24.82
CA LEU A 441 10.96 -23.62 -24.76
C LEU A 441 10.88 -24.27 -26.13
N ASP A 442 10.94 -25.60 -26.15
CA ASP A 442 10.70 -26.36 -27.39
C ASP A 442 9.22 -26.21 -27.79
N PRO A 443 8.93 -26.03 -29.09
CA PRO A 443 7.55 -25.90 -29.57
C PRO A 443 6.65 -27.04 -29.08
N GLY A 444 5.51 -26.69 -28.48
CA GLY A 444 4.52 -27.67 -27.98
C GLY A 444 4.83 -28.27 -26.60
N THR A 445 5.94 -27.90 -25.95
CA THR A 445 6.23 -28.35 -24.56
C THR A 445 5.50 -27.55 -23.49
N ASP A 446 5.15 -26.30 -23.80
CA ASP A 446 4.36 -25.45 -22.93
C ASP A 446 2.87 -25.53 -23.32
N PRO A 447 1.96 -25.85 -22.40
CA PRO A 447 0.54 -25.99 -22.70
C PRO A 447 -0.11 -24.66 -23.15
N HIS A 448 0.54 -23.53 -22.89
CA HIS A 448 0.09 -22.20 -23.31
C HIS A 448 0.86 -21.67 -24.53
N GLY A 449 1.68 -22.51 -25.16
CA GLY A 449 2.36 -22.17 -26.42
C GLY A 449 3.46 -21.11 -26.27
N ARG A 450 3.97 -20.88 -25.05
CA ARG A 450 5.07 -19.92 -24.83
C ARG A 450 6.35 -20.40 -25.50
N ALA A 451 7.08 -19.47 -26.10
CA ALA A 451 8.37 -19.75 -26.75
C ALA A 451 9.57 -19.68 -25.78
N TYR A 452 9.37 -19.12 -24.59
CA TYR A 452 10.40 -18.98 -23.56
C TYR A 452 9.77 -18.85 -22.17
N LEU A 453 10.57 -19.00 -21.13
CA LEU A 453 10.30 -18.51 -19.78
C LEU A 453 11.25 -17.37 -19.44
N LEU A 454 10.72 -16.37 -18.77
CA LEU A 454 11.48 -15.32 -18.12
C LEU A 454 11.09 -15.32 -16.64
N TYR A 455 12.06 -15.34 -15.74
CA TYR A 455 11.81 -15.50 -14.31
C TYR A 455 12.90 -14.85 -13.44
N THR A 456 12.59 -14.68 -12.16
CA THR A 456 13.56 -14.37 -11.10
C THR A 456 13.59 -15.52 -10.11
N ALA A 457 14.77 -15.79 -9.54
CA ALA A 457 14.95 -16.71 -8.42
C ALA A 457 14.18 -16.27 -7.15
N GLY A 458 13.67 -15.04 -7.11
CA GLY A 458 12.88 -14.55 -6.00
C GLY A 458 13.69 -14.48 -4.71
N ARG A 459 13.02 -14.69 -3.57
CA ARG A 459 13.58 -14.37 -2.25
C ARG A 459 14.62 -15.37 -1.74
N ASP A 460 14.62 -16.60 -2.22
CA ASP A 460 15.64 -17.59 -1.81
C ASP A 460 16.97 -17.40 -2.56
N GLY A 461 16.95 -16.62 -3.66
CA GLY A 461 18.11 -16.30 -4.49
C GLY A 461 18.69 -17.52 -5.24
N THR A 462 18.00 -18.66 -5.21
CA THR A 462 18.41 -19.90 -5.88
C THR A 462 17.64 -20.03 -7.17
N ASP A 463 18.35 -20.16 -8.29
CA ASP A 463 17.70 -20.42 -9.57
C ASP A 463 17.11 -21.85 -9.59
N ASN A 464 15.78 -21.94 -9.65
CA ASN A 464 15.05 -23.20 -9.71
C ASN A 464 14.58 -23.54 -11.14
N GLY A 465 15.15 -22.92 -12.18
CA GLY A 465 14.89 -23.22 -13.58
C GLY A 465 13.52 -22.75 -14.10
N GLY A 466 12.88 -21.82 -13.41
CA GLY A 466 11.54 -21.32 -13.69
C GLY A 466 10.43 -22.20 -13.09
N VAL A 467 10.70 -22.94 -12.01
CA VAL A 467 9.69 -23.76 -11.31
C VAL A 467 8.73 -22.83 -10.57
N GLN A 468 7.52 -22.68 -11.09
CA GLN A 468 6.53 -21.74 -10.58
C GLN A 468 5.88 -22.23 -9.27
N ALA A 469 5.67 -21.31 -8.32
CA ALA A 469 4.88 -21.58 -7.14
C ALA A 469 3.37 -21.70 -7.47
N LYS A 470 2.61 -22.40 -6.61
CA LYS A 470 1.14 -22.46 -6.74
C LYS A 470 0.47 -21.09 -6.71
N GLN A 471 0.99 -20.20 -5.85
CA GLN A 471 0.65 -18.79 -5.83
C GLN A 471 1.90 -18.04 -6.26
N PRO A 472 1.89 -17.29 -7.38
CA PRO A 472 3.11 -16.71 -7.95
C PRO A 472 3.94 -15.91 -6.93
N TYR A 473 3.28 -15.10 -6.11
CA TYR A 473 3.92 -14.26 -5.09
C TYR A 473 4.57 -15.02 -3.92
N ASP A 474 4.37 -16.34 -3.81
CA ASP A 474 5.07 -17.15 -2.80
C ASP A 474 6.59 -17.16 -3.05
N ALA A 475 7.04 -17.03 -4.30
CA ALA A 475 8.45 -16.88 -4.67
C ALA A 475 9.14 -15.69 -3.97
N PHE A 476 8.38 -14.66 -3.56
CA PHE A 476 8.92 -13.51 -2.84
C PHE A 476 8.84 -13.63 -1.31
N ARG A 477 8.43 -14.79 -0.78
CA ARG A 477 8.27 -15.03 0.66
C ARG A 477 9.40 -15.91 1.20
N THR A 478 9.86 -15.64 2.41
CA THR A 478 11.04 -16.33 3.01
C THR A 478 10.89 -17.85 3.09
N THR A 479 9.72 -18.34 3.49
CA THR A 479 9.50 -19.79 3.67
C THR A 479 8.90 -20.43 2.43
N ALA A 480 7.88 -19.80 1.84
CA ALA A 480 7.15 -20.34 0.71
C ALA A 480 7.91 -20.22 -0.61
N GLY A 481 8.90 -19.32 -0.70
CA GLY A 481 9.71 -19.10 -1.89
C GLY A 481 10.89 -20.05 -2.03
N LYS A 482 11.04 -21.06 -1.17
CA LYS A 482 12.11 -22.04 -1.30
C LYS A 482 11.82 -23.02 -2.43
N GLY A 483 12.73 -23.12 -3.38
CA GLY A 483 12.63 -24.11 -4.46
C GLY A 483 11.65 -23.72 -5.56
N VAL A 484 11.24 -22.46 -5.61
CA VAL A 484 10.31 -21.91 -6.60
C VAL A 484 10.74 -20.53 -7.04
N ASP A 485 10.46 -20.20 -8.29
CA ASP A 485 10.79 -18.95 -8.95
C ASP A 485 9.52 -18.15 -9.25
N TYR A 486 9.66 -16.84 -9.45
CA TYR A 486 8.58 -16.01 -9.98
C TYR A 486 8.70 -15.93 -11.49
N VAL A 487 7.77 -16.57 -12.21
CA VAL A 487 7.70 -16.53 -13.67
C VAL A 487 6.99 -15.24 -14.10
N LEU A 488 7.65 -14.43 -14.92
CA LEU A 488 7.15 -13.12 -15.34
C LEU A 488 6.10 -13.26 -16.44
N ASN A 489 6.33 -14.15 -17.41
CA ASN A 489 5.46 -14.37 -18.56
C ASN A 489 4.48 -15.53 -18.30
N GLU A 490 3.77 -15.43 -17.18
CA GLU A 490 2.66 -16.34 -16.87
C GLU A 490 1.46 -16.02 -17.79
N PRO A 491 0.83 -17.06 -18.38
CA PRO A 491 -0.40 -16.88 -19.13
C PRO A 491 -1.54 -16.53 -18.17
N ARG A 492 -2.53 -15.79 -18.69
CA ARG A 492 -3.77 -15.55 -17.94
C ARG A 492 -4.40 -16.88 -17.55
N LEU A 493 -4.85 -16.98 -16.29
CA LEU A 493 -5.47 -18.21 -15.80
C LEU A 493 -6.68 -18.59 -16.68
N PRO A 494 -6.78 -19.84 -17.14
CA PRO A 494 -7.93 -20.30 -17.91
C PRO A 494 -9.21 -20.23 -17.07
N PRO A 495 -10.40 -20.27 -17.72
CA PRO A 495 -11.65 -20.52 -17.03
C PRO A 495 -11.57 -21.72 -16.13
N GLU A 496 -11.87 -21.53 -14.84
CA GLU A 496 -12.30 -22.64 -14.02
C GLU A 496 -13.50 -23.26 -14.73
N PRO A 497 -13.53 -24.60 -14.91
CA PRO A 497 -14.71 -25.28 -15.44
C PRO A 497 -15.92 -24.86 -14.60
N ASP A 498 -17.09 -24.72 -15.23
CA ASP A 498 -18.34 -24.58 -14.49
C ASP A 498 -18.46 -25.80 -13.56
N GLU A 499 -18.15 -25.63 -12.27
CA GLU A 499 -18.52 -26.62 -11.27
C GLU A 499 -20.04 -26.71 -11.34
N ALA A 500 -20.54 -27.91 -11.66
CA ALA A 500 -21.97 -28.20 -11.61
C ALA A 500 -22.49 -27.67 -10.26
N PRO A 501 -23.64 -26.98 -10.23
CA PRO A 501 -24.11 -26.34 -9.01
C PRO A 501 -24.08 -27.36 -7.89
N ASP A 502 -23.28 -27.07 -6.87
CA ASP A 502 -23.26 -27.85 -5.63
C ASP A 502 -24.72 -28.05 -5.22
N ALA A 503 -25.12 -29.31 -5.07
CA ALA A 503 -26.41 -29.64 -4.50
C ALA A 503 -26.53 -28.84 -3.21
N THR A 504 -27.55 -27.99 -3.15
CA THR A 504 -27.89 -27.17 -1.99
C THR A 504 -27.72 -28.02 -0.73
N PRO A 505 -26.96 -27.57 0.29
CA PRO A 505 -27.01 -28.22 1.58
C PRO A 505 -28.45 -28.17 2.05
N ASP A 506 -29.02 -29.35 2.27
CA ASP A 506 -30.38 -29.58 2.71
C ASP A 506 -30.80 -28.59 3.79
N ASP A 507 -32.08 -28.17 3.69
CA ASP A 507 -32.87 -27.60 4.76
C ASP A 507 -32.48 -28.22 6.11
N GLU A 508 -32.10 -27.37 7.07
CA GLU A 508 -32.07 -27.77 8.47
C GLU A 508 -33.41 -28.43 8.81
N PRO A 509 -33.44 -29.69 9.30
CA PRO A 509 -34.70 -30.31 9.65
C PRO A 509 -35.29 -29.54 10.83
N THR A 510 -36.41 -28.86 10.58
CA THR A 510 -37.29 -28.31 11.62
C THR A 510 -37.52 -29.36 12.72
N PRO A 511 -37.29 -29.03 14.00
CA PRO A 511 -37.50 -29.97 15.08
C PRO A 511 -38.99 -30.33 15.20
N GLU A 512 -39.30 -31.63 15.12
CA GLU A 512 -40.64 -32.15 15.38
C GLU A 512 -41.12 -31.79 16.80
N PRO A 513 -42.39 -31.39 16.97
CA PRO A 513 -42.97 -31.16 18.29
C PRO A 513 -43.11 -32.47 19.08
N PRO A 514 -42.97 -32.46 20.42
CA PRO A 514 -42.95 -33.67 21.23
C PRO A 514 -44.32 -34.37 21.23
N ALA A 515 -44.30 -35.69 21.02
CA ALA A 515 -45.46 -36.56 21.14
C ALA A 515 -45.82 -36.82 22.64
N PRO A 516 -47.11 -36.98 22.97
CA PRO A 516 -47.59 -37.07 24.36
C PRO A 516 -47.35 -38.45 25.01
N GLU A 517 -47.21 -38.44 26.33
CA GLU A 517 -47.08 -39.61 27.21
C GLU A 517 -48.29 -40.55 27.16
N GLY A 518 -48.02 -41.87 27.19
CA GLY A 518 -48.90 -42.86 27.83
C GLY A 518 -49.35 -44.03 26.97
N THR A 519 -48.79 -45.22 27.20
CA THR A 519 -49.45 -46.44 27.73
C THR A 519 -48.58 -47.69 27.54
N MET A 520 -48.32 -48.43 28.62
CA MET A 520 -47.66 -49.76 28.63
C MET A 520 -48.68 -50.90 28.40
N PRO A 521 -48.31 -52.20 28.49
CA PRO A 521 -47.67 -53.06 27.49
C PRO A 521 -48.58 -54.30 27.18
N PRO A 522 -48.07 -55.36 26.51
CA PRO A 522 -48.27 -56.66 27.15
C PRO A 522 -47.04 -57.57 27.16
N THR A 523 -47.10 -58.44 28.16
CA THR A 523 -46.14 -59.40 28.70
C THR A 523 -45.81 -60.60 27.79
N GLN A 524 -44.62 -61.15 28.05
CA GLN A 524 -43.99 -62.37 27.50
C GLN A 524 -44.86 -63.64 27.59
N PRO A 525 -44.39 -64.73 26.97
CA PRO A 525 -44.18 -65.92 27.77
C PRO A 525 -42.83 -66.61 27.51
N THR A 526 -42.16 -66.99 28.59
CA THR A 526 -41.22 -68.13 28.64
C THR A 526 -41.93 -69.28 29.37
N PRO A 527 -41.50 -70.54 29.19
CA PRO A 527 -42.36 -71.66 28.86
C PRO A 527 -43.08 -72.30 30.07
N GLU A 528 -44.35 -72.63 29.90
CA GLU A 528 -44.97 -73.97 30.02
C GLU A 528 -46.41 -73.94 29.48
#